data_AF-A0AAJ6ZDU2-F1
#
_entry.id   AF-A0AAJ6ZDU2-F1
#
_cell.length_a   1.000
_cell.length_b   1.000
_cell.length_c   1.000
_cell.angle_alpha   90.00
_cell.angle_beta   90.00
_cell.angle_gamma   90.00
#
_symmetry.space_group_name_H-M   'P 1'
#
loop_
_entity.id
_entity.type
_entity.pdbx_description
1 polymer ?
#
loop_
_entity_poly.entity_id
_entity_poly.type
_entity_poly.pdbx_seq_one_letter_code
_entity_poly.pdbx_strand_id
1 'polypeptide(L)'
;MQEYDIRHFQFSEYYTVGRYPVQGEFMVMAYEALNKDMKIDDELMHKLQVMVSTTEMVQSYFFIWDDLADNSKERCGKPCWHLLDDTGFIAINDACVMRSFINEIIRQHFSGEMCANILSIYDKVYFVSSVGQYMEVEVSKTRNYDNYNIELLAKINALKSAFYSVKSPLLLALALSNKLNKTSYDIVDDMGLDIGVLIQHH
;
A
#
# COMPACT_ATOMS: atom_id res chain seq x y z
N MET A 1 11.81 -23.57 17.59
CA MET A 1 10.92 -23.02 16.55
C MET A 1 9.56 -22.60 17.09
N GLN A 2 9.00 -23.23 18.14
CA GLN A 2 7.67 -22.89 18.66
C GLN A 2 7.54 -21.52 19.38
N GLU A 3 8.60 -20.97 19.98
CA GLU A 3 8.57 -19.62 20.60
C GLU A 3 8.88 -18.48 19.62
N TYR A 4 9.46 -18.79 18.46
CA TYR A 4 9.75 -17.79 17.41
C TYR A 4 8.51 -17.48 16.54
N ASP A 5 7.48 -18.33 16.60
CA ASP A 5 6.31 -18.28 15.71
C ASP A 5 5.31 -17.15 16.03
N ILE A 6 5.26 -16.67 17.29
CA ILE A 6 4.18 -15.77 17.73
C ILE A 6 4.48 -14.29 17.40
N ARG A 7 5.76 -13.88 17.35
CA ARG A 7 6.12 -12.47 17.08
C ARG A 7 6.05 -12.10 15.59
N HIS A 8 6.26 -13.06 14.70
CA HIS A 8 6.40 -12.81 13.27
C HIS A 8 5.08 -12.50 12.54
N PHE A 9 3.93 -12.65 13.18
CA PHE A 9 2.65 -12.24 12.60
C PHE A 9 2.06 -10.97 13.25
N GLN A 10 2.57 -10.58 14.42
CA GLN A 10 2.06 -9.39 15.13
C GLN A 10 2.27 -8.11 14.33
N PHE A 11 3.41 -7.95 13.65
CA PHE A 11 3.66 -6.76 12.84
C PHE A 11 2.65 -6.63 11.69
N SER A 12 2.20 -7.75 11.12
CA SER A 12 1.24 -7.77 10.02
C SER A 12 -0.18 -7.44 10.48
N GLU A 13 -0.53 -7.74 11.72
CA GLU A 13 -1.87 -7.42 12.24
C GLU A 13 -1.93 -6.04 12.90
N TYR A 14 -0.81 -5.58 13.49
CA TYR A 14 -0.77 -4.42 14.39
C TYR A 14 -1.42 -3.17 13.78
N TYR A 15 -1.06 -2.85 12.55
CA TYR A 15 -1.66 -1.75 11.79
C TYR A 15 -2.77 -2.20 10.83
N THR A 16 -2.64 -3.37 10.20
CA THR A 16 -3.60 -3.84 9.19
C THR A 16 -5.00 -4.03 9.79
N VAL A 17 -5.10 -4.60 10.99
CA VAL A 17 -6.38 -4.79 11.71
C VAL A 17 -6.73 -3.57 12.55
N GLY A 18 -5.76 -2.72 12.86
CA GLY A 18 -5.93 -1.51 13.68
C GLY A 18 -6.64 -0.34 12.98
N ARG A 19 -7.01 -0.49 11.70
CA ARG A 19 -7.60 0.58 10.88
C ARG A 19 -8.77 0.07 10.05
N TYR A 20 -9.58 1.02 9.58
CA TYR A 20 -10.59 0.73 8.56
C TYR A 20 -9.89 0.43 7.21
N PRO A 21 -10.27 -0.63 6.49
CA PRO A 21 -9.55 -1.08 5.30
C PRO A 21 -9.94 -0.27 4.05
N VAL A 22 -9.70 1.04 4.09
CA VAL A 22 -10.15 2.00 3.06
C VAL A 22 -9.67 1.61 1.66
N GLN A 23 -8.39 1.21 1.52
CA GLN A 23 -7.81 0.90 0.21
C GLN A 23 -8.33 -0.44 -0.32
N GLY A 24 -8.45 -1.43 0.56
CA GLY A 24 -9.06 -2.72 0.23
C GLY A 24 -10.52 -2.58 -0.19
N GLU A 25 -11.32 -1.81 0.56
CA GLU A 25 -12.72 -1.54 0.21
C GLU A 25 -12.84 -0.76 -1.10
N PHE A 26 -12.00 0.26 -1.31
CA PHE A 26 -12.00 1.00 -2.56
C PHE A 26 -11.70 0.10 -3.76
N MET A 27 -10.75 -0.83 -3.61
CA MET A 27 -10.44 -1.85 -4.63
C MET A 27 -11.65 -2.77 -4.90
N VAL A 28 -12.34 -3.24 -3.85
CA VAL A 28 -13.55 -4.06 -4.00
C VAL A 28 -14.67 -3.29 -4.70
N MET A 29 -14.94 -2.04 -4.31
CA MET A 29 -15.95 -1.20 -4.96
C MET A 29 -15.63 -0.99 -6.45
N ALA A 30 -14.37 -0.75 -6.79
CA ALA A 30 -13.93 -0.64 -8.18
C ALA A 30 -14.14 -1.97 -8.93
N TYR A 31 -13.82 -3.10 -8.30
CA TYR A 31 -14.02 -4.42 -8.87
C TYR A 31 -15.50 -4.71 -9.15
N GLU A 32 -16.39 -4.42 -8.21
CA GLU A 32 -17.85 -4.57 -8.38
C GLU A 32 -18.38 -3.67 -9.49
N ALA A 33 -17.96 -2.40 -9.53
CA ALA A 33 -18.35 -1.44 -10.57
C ALA A 33 -17.92 -1.89 -11.97
N LEU A 34 -16.76 -2.54 -12.09
CA LEU A 34 -16.25 -3.11 -13.34
C LEU A 34 -17.01 -4.37 -13.75
N ASN A 35 -17.71 -5.06 -12.85
CA ASN A 35 -18.29 -6.39 -13.07
C ASN A 35 -19.75 -6.49 -12.60
N LYS A 36 -20.60 -5.60 -13.11
CA LYS A 36 -21.98 -5.36 -12.64
C LYS A 36 -22.92 -6.58 -12.56
N ASP A 37 -22.66 -7.64 -13.35
CA ASP A 37 -23.53 -8.83 -13.43
C ASP A 37 -22.91 -10.07 -12.75
N MET A 38 -21.78 -9.91 -12.06
CA MET A 38 -21.03 -11.02 -11.51
C MET A 38 -21.64 -11.50 -10.20
N LYS A 39 -21.76 -12.83 -10.07
CA LYS A 39 -22.10 -13.46 -8.80
C LYS A 39 -20.82 -13.73 -8.04
N ILE A 40 -20.79 -13.30 -6.77
CA ILE A 40 -19.72 -13.62 -5.85
C ILE A 40 -19.99 -15.02 -5.31
N ASP A 41 -19.18 -15.99 -5.74
CA ASP A 41 -19.11 -17.32 -5.15
C ASP A 41 -18.02 -17.38 -4.06
N ASP A 42 -17.92 -18.52 -3.37
CA ASP A 42 -16.99 -18.70 -2.27
C ASP A 42 -15.51 -18.57 -2.71
N GLU A 43 -15.18 -19.01 -3.93
CA GLU A 43 -13.81 -18.92 -4.46
C GLU A 43 -13.43 -17.46 -4.74
N LEU A 44 -14.32 -16.70 -5.38
CA LEU A 44 -14.10 -15.29 -5.64
C LEU A 44 -14.08 -14.48 -4.34
N MET A 45 -14.98 -14.77 -3.40
CA MET A 45 -14.97 -14.13 -2.09
C MET A 45 -13.62 -14.32 -1.39
N HIS A 46 -13.09 -15.54 -1.39
CA HIS A 46 -11.77 -15.84 -0.82
C HIS A 46 -10.66 -15.03 -1.52
N LYS A 47 -10.65 -14.98 -2.86
CA LYS A 47 -9.66 -14.17 -3.61
C LYS A 47 -9.76 -12.69 -3.29
N LEU A 48 -10.97 -12.13 -3.16
CA LEU A 48 -11.17 -10.74 -2.77
C LEU A 48 -10.66 -10.47 -1.35
N GLN A 49 -10.93 -11.36 -0.40
CA GLN A 49 -10.41 -11.23 0.97
C GLN A 49 -8.88 -11.26 1.03
N VAL A 50 -8.23 -12.13 0.25
CA VAL A 50 -6.77 -12.15 0.10
C VAL A 50 -6.25 -10.82 -0.45
N MET A 51 -6.92 -10.26 -1.46
CA MET A 51 -6.52 -9.00 -2.08
C MET A 51 -6.73 -7.80 -1.16
N VAL A 52 -7.84 -7.75 -0.43
CA VAL A 52 -8.07 -6.74 0.61
C VAL A 52 -6.96 -6.83 1.66
N SER A 53 -6.71 -8.02 2.21
CA SER A 53 -5.70 -8.22 3.26
C SER A 53 -4.31 -7.78 2.81
N THR A 54 -3.88 -8.21 1.62
CA THR A 54 -2.56 -7.84 1.08
C THR A 54 -2.44 -6.37 0.74
N THR A 55 -3.51 -5.74 0.23
CA THR A 55 -3.54 -4.28 -0.03
C THR A 55 -3.39 -3.49 1.26
N GLU A 56 -4.03 -3.94 2.33
CA GLU A 56 -3.98 -3.32 3.65
C GLU A 56 -2.64 -3.55 4.37
N MET A 57 -2.00 -4.70 4.12
CA MET A 57 -0.61 -4.95 4.54
C MET A 57 0.38 -4.05 3.81
N VAL A 58 0.20 -3.76 2.52
CA VAL A 58 1.05 -2.78 1.79
C VAL A 58 0.99 -1.40 2.45
N GLN A 59 -0.17 -0.95 2.92
CA GLN A 59 -0.24 0.29 3.71
C GLN A 59 0.59 0.17 4.99
N SER A 60 0.40 -0.92 5.72
CA SER A 60 1.06 -1.14 7.01
C SER A 60 2.57 -1.15 6.86
N TYR A 61 3.08 -1.68 5.75
CA TYR A 61 4.49 -1.60 5.36
C TYR A 61 4.96 -0.13 5.30
N PHE A 62 4.22 0.75 4.62
CA PHE A 62 4.59 2.16 4.54
C PHE A 62 4.44 2.90 5.86
N PHE A 63 3.47 2.55 6.71
CA PHE A 63 3.38 3.15 8.05
C PHE A 63 4.61 2.88 8.90
N ILE A 64 5.18 1.68 8.85
CA ILE A 64 6.42 1.38 9.59
C ILE A 64 7.55 2.29 9.11
N TRP A 65 7.72 2.45 7.80
CA TRP A 65 8.74 3.32 7.22
C TRP A 65 8.53 4.81 7.49
N ASP A 66 7.29 5.28 7.34
CA ASP A 66 6.88 6.68 7.59
C ASP A 66 7.09 7.03 9.08
N ASP A 67 6.65 6.16 10.00
CA ASP A 67 6.85 6.35 11.44
C ASP A 67 8.32 6.46 11.83
N LEU A 68 9.19 5.65 11.20
CA LEU A 68 10.64 5.69 11.41
C LEU A 68 11.27 6.96 10.85
N ALA A 69 10.88 7.38 9.64
CA ALA A 69 11.42 8.58 8.99
C ALA A 69 11.03 9.86 9.73
N ASP A 70 9.80 9.93 10.23
CA ASP A 70 9.23 11.10 10.89
C ASP A 70 9.43 11.09 12.41
N ASN A 71 9.99 9.99 12.97
CA ASN A 71 10.13 9.77 14.41
C ASN A 71 8.78 9.90 15.16
N SER A 72 7.72 9.43 14.50
CA SER A 72 6.33 9.48 14.97
C SER A 72 6.15 8.74 16.29
N LYS A 73 5.20 9.19 17.11
CA LYS A 73 4.92 8.60 18.43
C LYS A 73 3.71 7.70 18.46
N GLU A 74 2.68 8.04 17.71
CA GLU A 74 1.43 7.31 17.69
C GLU A 74 0.90 7.12 16.27
N ARG A 75 0.28 5.96 16.03
CA ARG A 75 -0.38 5.58 14.80
C ARG A 75 -1.60 4.74 15.14
N CYS A 76 -2.76 5.02 14.54
CA CYS A 76 -4.01 4.29 14.79
C CYS A 76 -4.39 4.18 16.29
N GLY A 77 -4.11 5.25 17.07
CA GLY A 77 -4.42 5.30 18.51
C GLY A 77 -3.53 4.43 19.40
N LYS A 78 -2.38 3.98 18.91
CA LYS A 78 -1.40 3.16 19.65
C LYS A 78 0.03 3.69 19.40
N PRO A 79 1.01 3.31 20.25
CA PRO A 79 2.41 3.63 19.98
C PRO A 79 2.86 3.11 18.62
N CYS A 80 3.71 3.87 17.92
CA CYS A 80 4.30 3.44 16.66
C CYS A 80 5.09 2.13 16.86
N TRP A 81 5.10 1.25 15.85
CA TRP A 81 5.68 -0.09 15.92
C TRP A 81 7.12 -0.10 16.43
N HIS A 82 7.93 0.85 15.97
CA HIS A 82 9.34 1.00 16.38
C HIS A 82 9.54 1.43 17.84
N LEU A 83 8.48 1.87 18.53
CA LEU A 83 8.50 2.29 19.94
C LEU A 83 8.03 1.19 20.89
N LEU A 84 7.54 0.07 20.38
CA LEU A 84 7.20 -1.06 21.24
C LEU A 84 8.46 -1.67 21.86
N ASP A 85 8.30 -2.18 23.08
CA ASP A 85 9.36 -2.89 23.80
C ASP A 85 9.88 -4.04 22.91
N ASP A 86 11.21 -4.11 22.78
CA ASP A 86 11.97 -5.05 21.95
C ASP A 86 11.84 -4.92 20.41
N THR A 87 11.12 -3.93 19.88
CA THR A 87 11.09 -3.70 18.43
C THR A 87 12.26 -2.81 17.99
N GLY A 88 12.26 -1.52 18.35
CA GLY A 88 13.30 -0.57 17.97
C GLY A 88 13.67 -0.65 16.48
N PHE A 89 14.96 -0.84 16.19
CA PHE A 89 15.48 -0.96 14.82
C PHE A 89 15.05 -2.24 14.08
N ILE A 90 14.54 -3.27 14.78
CA ILE A 90 14.04 -4.50 14.14
C ILE A 90 12.82 -4.20 13.26
N ALA A 91 12.09 -3.10 13.53
CA ALA A 91 11.01 -2.60 12.68
C ALA A 91 11.38 -2.53 11.18
N ILE A 92 12.65 -2.21 10.86
CA ILE A 92 13.15 -2.20 9.48
C ILE A 92 13.09 -3.60 8.87
N ASN A 93 13.55 -4.60 9.61
CA ASN A 93 13.48 -5.99 9.16
C ASN A 93 12.04 -6.48 9.08
N ASP A 94 11.18 -6.09 10.03
CA ASP A 94 9.76 -6.46 10.01
C ASP A 94 9.05 -5.94 8.76
N ALA A 95 9.34 -4.71 8.32
CA ALA A 95 8.85 -4.18 7.06
C ALA A 95 9.36 -4.99 5.85
N CYS A 96 10.64 -5.36 5.83
CA CYS A 96 11.19 -6.24 4.78
C CYS A 96 10.49 -7.62 4.74
N VAL A 97 10.27 -8.22 5.91
CA VAL A 97 9.54 -9.49 6.03
C VAL A 97 8.09 -9.33 5.58
N MET A 98 7.41 -8.23 5.94
CA MET A 98 6.05 -7.93 5.49
C MET A 98 5.95 -7.92 3.96
N ARG A 99 6.86 -7.22 3.28
CA ARG A 99 6.89 -7.17 1.81
C ARG A 99 7.04 -8.57 1.20
N SER A 100 7.94 -9.38 1.74
CA SER A 100 8.11 -10.78 1.27
C SER A 100 6.89 -11.64 1.58
N PHE A 101 6.29 -11.48 2.75
CA PHE A 101 5.10 -12.23 3.16
C PHE A 101 3.90 -11.94 2.26
N ILE A 102 3.67 -10.67 1.91
CA ILE A 102 2.65 -10.26 0.93
C ILE A 102 2.87 -11.00 -0.40
N ASN A 103 4.11 -11.04 -0.90
CA ASN A 103 4.42 -11.71 -2.15
C ASN A 103 4.14 -13.22 -2.09
N GLU A 104 4.46 -13.88 -0.97
CA GLU A 104 4.19 -15.30 -0.79
C GLU A 104 2.68 -15.59 -0.70
N ILE A 105 1.90 -14.75 -0.03
CA ILE A 105 0.43 -14.86 -0.02
C ILE A 105 -0.11 -14.80 -1.46
N ILE A 106 0.34 -13.83 -2.27
CA ILE A 106 -0.12 -13.70 -3.66
C ILE A 106 0.23 -14.94 -4.48
N ARG A 107 1.45 -15.49 -4.34
CA ARG A 107 1.87 -16.71 -5.05
C ARG A 107 1.07 -17.95 -4.66
N GLN A 108 0.55 -18.01 -3.43
CA GLN A 108 -0.25 -19.13 -2.95
C GLN A 108 -1.69 -19.11 -3.48
N HIS A 109 -2.25 -17.93 -3.75
CA HIS A 109 -3.66 -17.78 -4.12
C HIS A 109 -3.89 -17.40 -5.60
N PHE A 110 -2.86 -16.92 -6.28
CA PHE A 110 -2.93 -16.53 -7.68
C PHE A 110 -1.80 -17.19 -8.49
N SER A 111 -2.08 -17.50 -9.75
CA SER A 111 -1.11 -18.11 -10.66
C SER A 111 -1.11 -17.45 -12.04
N GLY A 112 -0.11 -17.77 -12.86
CA GLY A 112 0.01 -17.30 -14.24
C GLY A 112 0.09 -15.77 -14.35
N GLU A 113 -0.59 -15.24 -15.37
CA GLU A 113 -0.60 -13.81 -15.69
C GLU A 113 -1.22 -12.96 -14.57
N MET A 114 -2.24 -13.47 -13.88
CA MET A 114 -2.88 -12.77 -12.76
C MET A 114 -1.89 -12.50 -11.63
N CYS A 115 -1.15 -13.52 -11.21
CA CYS A 115 -0.12 -13.41 -10.18
C CYS A 115 0.98 -12.44 -10.60
N ALA A 116 1.46 -12.54 -11.84
CA ALA A 116 2.48 -11.64 -12.38
C ALA A 116 2.02 -10.18 -12.39
N ASN A 117 0.77 -9.92 -12.78
CA ASN A 117 0.19 -8.58 -12.80
C ASN A 117 0.06 -7.98 -11.40
N ILE A 118 -0.47 -8.74 -10.43
CA ILE A 118 -0.62 -8.27 -9.04
C ILE A 118 0.75 -7.95 -8.43
N LEU A 119 1.73 -8.85 -8.57
CA LEU A 119 3.08 -8.63 -8.05
C LEU A 119 3.77 -7.44 -8.72
N SER A 120 3.61 -7.27 -10.02
CA SER A 120 4.15 -6.12 -10.77
C SER A 120 3.56 -4.79 -10.26
N ILE A 121 2.25 -4.75 -9.99
CA ILE A 121 1.59 -3.58 -9.40
C ILE A 121 2.17 -3.29 -8.01
N TYR A 122 2.31 -4.29 -7.14
CA TYR A 122 2.89 -4.09 -5.81
C TYR A 122 4.36 -3.66 -5.87
N ASP A 123 5.19 -4.24 -6.74
CA ASP A 123 6.57 -3.79 -6.92
C ASP A 123 6.64 -2.34 -7.41
N LYS A 124 5.71 -1.94 -8.28
CA LYS A 124 5.61 -0.55 -8.72
C LYS A 124 5.20 0.37 -7.56
N VAL A 125 4.25 -0.04 -6.72
CA VAL A 125 3.87 0.67 -5.49
C VAL A 125 5.10 0.91 -4.62
N TYR A 126 5.83 -0.15 -4.27
CA TYR A 126 7.02 -0.04 -3.42
C TYR A 126 8.05 0.91 -4.01
N PHE A 127 8.32 0.82 -5.31
CA PHE A 127 9.29 1.69 -5.98
C PHE A 127 8.86 3.15 -5.99
N VAL A 128 7.65 3.44 -6.49
CA VAL A 128 7.16 4.81 -6.69
C VAL A 128 7.02 5.55 -5.36
N SER A 129 6.46 4.90 -4.35
CA SER A 129 6.28 5.51 -3.03
C SER A 129 7.61 5.69 -2.29
N SER A 130 8.58 4.78 -2.46
CA SER A 130 9.93 4.97 -1.90
C SER A 130 10.66 6.15 -2.54
N VAL A 131 10.49 6.38 -3.85
CA VAL A 131 11.02 7.58 -4.52
C VAL A 131 10.35 8.85 -3.98
N GLY A 132 9.03 8.84 -3.77
CA GLY A 132 8.31 9.94 -3.15
C GLY A 132 8.80 10.27 -1.74
N GLN A 133 8.97 9.23 -0.90
CA GLN A 133 9.52 9.35 0.45
C GLN A 133 10.93 9.94 0.44
N TYR A 134 11.80 9.46 -0.45
CA TYR A 134 13.15 10.02 -0.61
C TYR A 134 13.11 11.51 -0.95
N MET A 135 12.26 11.92 -1.89
CA MET A 135 12.12 13.32 -2.27
C MET A 135 11.65 14.20 -1.10
N GLU A 136 10.64 13.76 -0.34
CA GLU A 136 10.13 14.47 0.83
C GLU A 136 11.21 14.67 1.90
N VAL A 137 11.96 13.62 2.21
CA VAL A 137 13.05 13.66 3.19
C VAL A 137 14.15 14.63 2.76
N GLU A 138 14.54 14.63 1.48
CA GLU A 138 15.57 15.55 0.98
C GLU A 138 15.11 17.01 1.03
N VAL A 139 13.86 17.31 0.64
CA VAL A 139 13.29 18.66 0.78
C VAL A 139 13.29 19.12 2.23
N SER A 140 12.89 18.25 3.15
CA SER A 140 12.85 18.53 4.59
C SER A 140 14.25 18.79 5.18
N LYS A 141 15.26 18.02 4.74
CA LYS A 141 16.66 18.18 5.19
C LYS A 141 17.29 19.47 4.69
N THR A 142 17.07 19.84 3.43
CA THR A 142 17.72 21.03 2.85
C THR A 142 17.26 22.33 3.51
N ARG A 143 16.03 22.37 4.05
CA ARG A 143 15.42 23.57 4.65
C ARG A 143 15.48 24.81 3.75
N ASN A 144 15.57 24.61 2.44
CA ASN A 144 15.50 25.69 1.47
C ASN A 144 14.03 25.98 1.17
N TYR A 145 13.47 26.98 1.84
CA TYR A 145 12.05 27.32 1.73
C TYR A 145 11.64 27.83 0.34
N ASP A 146 12.58 28.25 -0.52
CA ASP A 146 12.27 28.59 -1.92
C ASP A 146 11.79 27.36 -2.71
N ASN A 147 12.17 26.16 -2.27
CA ASN A 147 11.70 24.91 -2.86
C ASN A 147 10.28 24.53 -2.41
N TYR A 148 9.69 25.23 -1.44
CA TYR A 148 8.38 24.90 -0.89
C TYR A 148 7.30 25.54 -1.77
N ASN A 149 7.12 24.97 -2.95
CA ASN A 149 6.11 25.40 -3.92
C ASN A 149 5.10 24.28 -4.21
N ILE A 150 3.94 24.68 -4.76
CA ILE A 150 2.81 23.79 -5.02
C ILE A 150 3.18 22.69 -6.02
N GLU A 151 4.02 22.99 -7.00
CA GLU A 151 4.45 22.02 -8.03
C GLU A 151 5.27 20.88 -7.43
N LEU A 152 6.22 21.20 -6.54
CA LEU A 152 7.02 20.19 -5.84
C LEU A 152 6.16 19.36 -4.88
N LEU A 153 5.25 20.01 -4.14
CA LEU A 153 4.32 19.32 -3.26
C LEU A 153 3.43 18.35 -4.04
N ALA A 154 2.84 18.79 -5.16
CA ALA A 154 2.03 17.93 -6.01
C ALA A 154 2.82 16.74 -6.55
N LYS A 155 4.09 16.94 -6.93
CA LYS A 155 4.97 15.87 -7.38
C LYS A 155 5.29 14.86 -6.28
N ILE A 156 5.59 15.32 -5.07
CA ILE A 156 5.82 14.44 -3.90
C ILE A 156 4.56 13.65 -3.61
N ASN A 157 3.38 14.29 -3.56
CA ASN A 157 2.12 13.64 -3.26
C ASN A 157 1.74 12.59 -4.30
N ALA A 158 1.96 12.89 -5.59
CA ALA A 158 1.75 11.97 -6.69
C ALA A 158 2.59 10.68 -6.57
N LEU A 159 3.79 10.78 -6.02
CA LEU A 159 4.71 9.65 -5.87
C LEU A 159 4.53 8.94 -4.53
N LYS A 160 4.60 9.68 -3.42
CA LYS A 160 4.54 9.15 -2.05
C LYS A 160 3.19 8.50 -1.81
N SER A 161 2.09 9.18 -2.12
CA SER A 161 0.76 8.83 -1.61
C SER A 161 -0.20 8.35 -2.69
N ALA A 162 -0.37 9.11 -3.76
CA ALA A 162 -1.40 8.86 -4.78
C ALA A 162 -1.33 7.45 -5.39
N PHE A 163 -0.12 6.95 -5.62
CA PHE A 163 0.07 5.68 -6.29
C PHE A 163 -0.45 4.51 -5.46
N TYR A 164 -0.07 4.42 -4.18
CA TYR A 164 -0.50 3.30 -3.33
C TYR A 164 -1.93 3.48 -2.80
N SER A 165 -2.39 4.71 -2.60
CA SER A 165 -3.69 4.97 -1.94
C SER A 165 -4.87 5.01 -2.91
N VAL A 166 -4.64 5.35 -4.19
CA VAL A 166 -5.69 5.49 -5.22
C VAL A 166 -5.40 4.62 -6.44
N LYS A 167 -4.22 4.76 -7.05
CA LYS A 167 -3.93 4.11 -8.33
C LYS A 167 -3.87 2.59 -8.19
N SER A 168 -3.15 2.06 -7.21
CA SER A 168 -3.02 0.61 -7.06
C SER A 168 -4.33 -0.10 -6.75
N PRO A 169 -5.23 0.37 -5.85
CA PRO A 169 -6.57 -0.21 -5.72
C PRO A 169 -7.32 -0.38 -7.05
N LEU A 170 -7.29 0.63 -7.92
CA LEU A 170 -7.94 0.60 -9.24
C LEU A 170 -7.25 -0.39 -10.19
N LEU A 171 -5.92 -0.39 -10.24
CA LEU A 171 -5.14 -1.32 -11.07
C LEU A 171 -5.33 -2.77 -10.63
N LEU A 172 -5.39 -3.04 -9.33
CA LEU A 172 -5.67 -4.36 -8.78
C LEU A 172 -7.08 -4.82 -9.14
N ALA A 173 -8.08 -3.95 -9.03
CA ALA A 173 -9.44 -4.26 -9.48
C ALA A 173 -9.50 -4.58 -10.98
N LEU A 174 -8.79 -3.81 -11.81
CA LEU A 174 -8.66 -4.07 -13.26
C LEU A 174 -7.97 -5.41 -13.54
N ALA A 175 -6.91 -5.72 -12.79
CA ALA A 175 -6.20 -7.00 -12.89
C ALA A 175 -7.15 -8.15 -12.58
N LEU A 176 -7.82 -8.14 -11.42
CA LEU A 176 -8.79 -9.17 -11.01
C LEU A 176 -9.95 -9.31 -11.99
N SER A 177 -10.29 -8.25 -12.72
CA SER A 177 -11.34 -8.25 -13.75
C SER A 177 -10.86 -8.74 -15.12
N ASN A 178 -9.59 -9.11 -15.29
CA ASN A 178 -8.95 -9.37 -16.59
C ASN A 178 -9.09 -8.20 -17.59
N LYS A 179 -9.09 -6.97 -17.08
CA LYS A 179 -9.24 -5.72 -17.86
C LYS A 179 -7.97 -4.87 -17.86
N LEU A 180 -6.90 -5.35 -17.23
CA LEU A 180 -5.63 -4.66 -17.17
C LEU A 180 -4.92 -4.70 -18.53
N ASN A 181 -4.68 -3.51 -19.08
CA ASN A 181 -3.92 -3.28 -20.31
C ASN A 181 -3.37 -1.84 -20.31
N LYS A 182 -2.58 -1.49 -21.33
CA LYS A 182 -1.97 -0.15 -21.45
C LYS A 182 -2.99 0.98 -21.33
N THR A 183 -4.12 0.90 -22.03
CA THR A 183 -5.16 1.94 -21.97
C THR A 183 -5.74 2.09 -20.58
N SER A 184 -5.97 0.98 -19.86
CA SER A 184 -6.45 1.04 -18.48
C SER A 184 -5.42 1.66 -17.52
N TYR A 185 -4.12 1.44 -17.75
CA TYR A 185 -3.05 2.10 -17.00
C TYR A 185 -3.08 3.61 -17.25
N ASP A 186 -3.14 4.04 -18.51
CA ASP A 186 -3.16 5.46 -18.88
C ASP A 186 -4.35 6.18 -18.22
N ILE A 187 -5.55 5.58 -18.23
CA ILE A 187 -6.75 6.13 -17.58
C ILE A 187 -6.56 6.28 -16.06
N VAL A 188 -6.04 5.25 -15.39
CA VAL A 188 -5.80 5.30 -13.94
C VAL A 188 -4.70 6.31 -13.60
N ASP A 189 -3.69 6.44 -14.44
CA ASP A 189 -2.61 7.39 -14.24
C ASP A 189 -3.09 8.83 -14.29
N ASP A 190 -3.99 9.15 -15.23
CA ASP A 190 -4.64 10.45 -15.36
C ASP A 190 -5.55 10.73 -14.14
N MET A 191 -6.43 9.79 -13.77
CA MET A 191 -7.37 9.98 -12.65
C MET A 191 -6.69 10.07 -11.27
N GLY A 192 -5.64 9.29 -11.06
CA GLY A 192 -5.02 9.15 -9.74
C GLY A 192 -4.22 10.37 -9.30
N LEU A 193 -3.80 11.24 -10.24
CA LEU A 193 -3.09 12.47 -9.90
C LEU A 193 -3.99 13.46 -9.13
N ASP A 194 -5.23 13.65 -9.60
CA ASP A 194 -6.14 14.64 -9.01
C ASP A 194 -6.63 14.22 -7.62
N ILE A 195 -7.00 12.94 -7.45
CA ILE A 195 -7.54 12.41 -6.18
C ILE A 195 -6.41 12.24 -5.14
N GLY A 196 -5.23 11.78 -5.55
CA GLY A 196 -4.13 11.54 -4.63
C GLY A 196 -3.56 12.82 -4.02
N VAL A 197 -3.56 13.92 -4.77
CA VAL A 197 -3.22 15.25 -4.25
C VAL A 197 -4.24 15.68 -3.19
N LEU A 198 -5.54 15.50 -3.44
CA LEU A 198 -6.62 15.80 -2.49
C LEU A 198 -6.51 15.01 -1.17
N ILE A 199 -6.18 13.71 -1.23
CA ILE A 199 -6.05 12.86 -0.03
C ILE A 199 -4.88 13.29 0.87
N GLN A 200 -3.79 13.81 0.30
CA GLN A 200 -2.63 14.23 1.10
C GLN A 200 -2.77 15.66 1.66
N HIS A 201 -3.70 16.47 1.14
CA HIS A 201 -4.01 17.79 1.67
C HIS A 201 -4.96 17.76 2.89
N HIS A 202 -5.55 16.60 3.20
CA HIS A 202 -6.45 16.35 4.32
C HIS A 202 -5.90 15.29 5.27
#